data_AF-A0A842M2N1-F1
#
_entry.id   AF-A0A842M2N1-F1
#
_cell.length_a   1.000
_cell.length_b   1.000
_cell.length_c   1.000
_cell.angle_alpha   90.00
_cell.angle_beta   90.00
_cell.angle_gamma   90.00
#
_symmetry.space_group_name_H-M   'P 1'
#
loop_
_entity.id
_entity.type
_entity.pdbx_description
1 polymer ?
#
loop_
_entity_poly.entity_id
_entity_poly.type
_entity_poly.pdbx_seq_one_letter_code
_entity_poly.pdbx_strand_id
1 'polypeptide(L)'
;MSYFEAGERAHIAEVISKTGLGDVIAESTGGVVIRRKPGAPGIGIADRLPVPELPVNLLFLGEKRTENILQDEEILRKVNEIGSECLRRFMREKTLRSFISLSYLFARETGIVDDELIEIVGEILRKGGMAGVAMIGRTIFQINGNDLREYGEVFSSKITNTPGRIVHDSEISSKI
;
A
#
# COMPACT_ATOMS: atom_id res chain seq x y z
N MET A 1 -18.40 -3.39 21.23
CA MET A 1 -17.17 -3.77 20.51
C MET A 1 -16.32 -2.52 20.40
N SER A 2 -15.10 -2.55 20.90
CA SER A 2 -14.15 -1.45 20.76
C SER A 2 -13.57 -1.42 19.34
N TYR A 3 -12.92 -0.30 18.98
CA TYR A 3 -12.22 -0.16 17.71
C TYR A 3 -11.13 -1.21 17.50
N PHE A 4 -10.31 -1.46 18.53
CA PHE A 4 -9.24 -2.45 18.46
C PHE A 4 -9.78 -3.89 18.40
N GLU A 5 -10.87 -4.19 19.12
CA GLU A 5 -11.54 -5.51 19.01
C GLU A 5 -12.09 -5.76 17.60
N ALA A 6 -12.67 -4.74 16.97
CA ALA A 6 -13.14 -4.85 15.59
C ALA A 6 -11.97 -5.06 14.62
N GLY A 7 -10.90 -4.28 14.76
CA GLY A 7 -9.68 -4.41 13.95
C GLY A 7 -8.97 -5.75 14.14
N GLU A 8 -8.92 -6.29 15.35
CA GLU A 8 -8.36 -7.62 15.62
C GLU A 8 -9.16 -8.72 14.90
N ARG A 9 -10.49 -8.69 15.00
CA ARG A 9 -11.36 -9.67 14.31
C ARG A 9 -11.22 -9.60 12.79
N ALA A 10 -11.16 -8.38 12.24
CA ALA A 10 -10.93 -8.18 10.81
C ALA A 10 -9.58 -8.74 10.37
N HIS A 11 -8.50 -8.47 11.13
CA HIS A 11 -7.17 -9.00 10.83
C HIS A 11 -7.13 -10.54 10.88
N ILE A 12 -7.76 -11.15 11.89
CA ILE A 12 -7.87 -12.61 11.98
C ILE A 12 -8.58 -13.19 10.74
N ALA A 13 -9.65 -12.55 10.28
CA ALA A 13 -10.36 -12.97 9.08
C ALA A 13 -9.47 -12.90 7.82
N GLU A 14 -8.67 -11.84 7.66
CA GLU A 14 -7.71 -11.72 6.56
C GLU A 14 -6.62 -12.80 6.59
N VAL A 15 -6.07 -13.07 7.78
CA VAL A 15 -5.00 -14.07 7.96
C VAL A 15 -5.52 -15.48 7.66
N ILE A 16 -6.70 -15.85 8.19
CA ILE A 16 -7.32 -17.14 7.93
C ILE A 16 -7.63 -17.30 6.43
N SER A 17 -8.13 -16.24 5.79
CA SER A 17 -8.48 -16.24 4.37
C SER A 17 -7.29 -16.05 3.44
N LYS A 18 -6.09 -15.80 3.98
CA LYS A 18 -4.84 -15.54 3.23
C LYS A 18 -4.95 -14.34 2.27
N THR A 19 -5.78 -13.35 2.60
CA THR A 19 -6.03 -12.19 1.74
C THR A 19 -5.15 -11.00 2.07
N GLY A 20 -4.67 -10.89 3.32
CA GLY A 20 -3.92 -9.73 3.78
C GLY A 20 -3.19 -10.00 5.10
N LEU A 21 -2.06 -9.30 5.28
CA LEU A 21 -1.27 -9.31 6.53
C LEU A 21 -1.03 -7.91 7.10
N GLY A 22 -1.45 -6.87 6.37
CA GLY A 22 -1.05 -5.49 6.67
C GLY A 22 -2.15 -4.45 6.45
N ASP A 23 -3.22 -4.80 5.77
CA ASP A 23 -4.23 -3.86 5.30
C ASP A 23 -5.02 -3.31 6.48
N VAL A 24 -5.58 -4.19 7.31
CA VAL A 24 -6.35 -3.77 8.49
C VAL A 24 -5.57 -2.85 9.46
N ILE A 25 -4.29 -3.14 9.73
CA ILE A 25 -3.48 -2.26 10.60
C ILE A 25 -3.13 -0.93 9.92
N ALA A 26 -2.94 -0.92 8.59
CA ALA A 26 -2.69 0.30 7.84
C ALA A 26 -3.94 1.20 7.80
N GLU A 27 -5.09 0.64 7.46
CA GLU A 27 -6.39 1.33 7.46
C GLU A 27 -6.76 1.82 8.86
N SER A 28 -6.38 1.06 9.89
CA SER A 28 -6.61 1.46 11.28
C SER A 28 -5.73 2.62 11.74
N THR A 29 -4.64 2.90 11.03
CA THR A 29 -3.65 3.94 11.35
C THR A 29 -3.87 5.22 10.54
N GLY A 30 -4.22 5.09 9.26
CA GLY A 30 -4.39 6.19 8.32
C GLY A 30 -3.07 6.82 7.85
N GLY A 31 -3.10 7.43 6.67
CA GLY A 31 -1.97 8.08 6.03
C GLY A 31 -1.00 7.10 5.33
N VAL A 32 0.25 7.51 5.19
CA VAL A 32 1.33 6.66 4.64
C VAL A 32 1.99 5.90 5.80
N VAL A 33 1.58 4.65 5.98
CA VAL A 33 1.87 3.85 7.18
C VAL A 33 3.22 3.13 7.11
N ILE A 34 3.93 3.13 8.24
CA ILE A 34 5.19 2.42 8.46
C ILE A 34 4.97 1.39 9.56
N ARG A 35 4.94 0.10 9.21
CA ARG A 35 4.79 -0.98 10.19
C ARG A 35 6.14 -1.24 10.88
N ARG A 36 6.22 -0.95 12.18
CA ARG A 36 7.43 -1.10 13.02
C ARG A 36 7.48 -2.44 13.74
N LYS A 37 6.32 -3.00 14.09
CA LYS A 37 6.18 -4.34 14.70
C LYS A 37 4.97 -5.05 14.08
N PRO A 38 5.10 -6.32 13.67
CA PRO A 38 3.98 -7.09 13.12
C PRO A 38 2.89 -7.35 14.17
N GLY A 39 1.64 -7.47 13.71
CA GLY A 39 0.48 -7.80 14.53
C GLY A 39 -0.79 -7.05 14.12
N ALA A 40 -1.92 -7.48 14.66
CA ALA A 40 -3.23 -6.84 14.51
C ALA A 40 -3.26 -5.43 15.15
N PRO A 41 -4.28 -4.60 14.85
CA PRO A 41 -4.55 -3.39 15.63
C PRO A 41 -4.59 -3.68 17.13
N GLY A 42 -3.84 -2.91 17.92
CA GLY A 42 -3.67 -3.13 19.37
C GLY A 42 -2.50 -4.03 19.78
N ILE A 43 -1.93 -4.82 18.86
CA ILE A 43 -0.77 -5.71 19.11
C ILE A 43 0.47 -5.27 18.33
N GLY A 44 0.28 -4.96 17.04
CA GLY A 44 1.29 -4.42 16.15
C GLY A 44 1.61 -2.95 16.48
N ILE A 45 2.75 -2.48 15.97
CA ILE A 45 3.15 -1.07 16.11
C ILE A 45 3.28 -0.49 14.72
N ALA A 46 2.49 0.55 14.45
CA ALA A 46 2.52 1.33 13.23
C ALA A 46 2.87 2.79 13.54
N ASP A 47 3.65 3.39 12.66
CA ASP A 47 3.98 4.81 12.60
C ASP A 47 3.47 5.35 11.24
N ARG A 48 3.56 6.66 11.00
CA ARG A 48 3.17 7.25 9.73
C ARG A 48 4.15 8.32 9.28
N LEU A 49 4.34 8.42 7.97
CA LEU A 49 5.04 9.54 7.39
C LEU A 49 4.10 10.78 7.45
N PRO A 50 4.53 11.91 8.01
CA PRO A 50 3.72 13.13 8.06
C PRO A 50 3.66 13.76 6.67
N VAL A 51 2.61 13.42 5.91
CA VAL A 51 2.34 13.97 4.59
C VAL A 51 0.97 14.65 4.57
N PRO A 52 0.81 15.74 3.79
CA PRO A 52 -0.51 16.30 3.55
C PRO A 52 -1.39 15.30 2.78
N GLU A 53 -2.70 15.54 2.79
CA GLU A 53 -3.62 14.80 1.93
C GLU A 53 -3.36 15.21 0.47
N LEU A 54 -2.66 14.36 -0.28
CA LEU A 54 -2.33 14.57 -1.68
C LEU A 54 -3.25 13.73 -2.58
N PRO A 55 -3.62 14.23 -3.78
CA PRO A 55 -4.41 13.44 -4.72
C PRO A 55 -3.63 12.20 -5.18
N VAL A 56 -4.34 11.11 -5.38
CA VAL A 56 -3.81 9.83 -5.86
C VAL A 56 -4.66 9.37 -7.04
N ASN A 57 -4.04 9.18 -8.20
CA ASN A 57 -4.66 8.55 -9.35
C ASN A 57 -4.30 7.07 -9.39
N LEU A 58 -5.25 6.22 -9.78
CA LEU A 58 -5.12 4.77 -9.85
C LEU A 58 -5.46 4.31 -11.27
N LEU A 59 -4.59 3.48 -11.84
CA LEU A 59 -4.81 2.82 -13.12
C LEU A 59 -4.88 1.31 -12.88
N PHE A 60 -6.04 0.72 -13.15
CA PHE A 60 -6.28 -0.72 -13.02
C PHE A 60 -6.05 -1.42 -14.36
N LEU A 61 -5.12 -2.38 -14.39
CA LEU A 61 -4.69 -3.12 -15.58
C LEU A 61 -4.99 -4.63 -15.48
N GLY A 62 -5.74 -5.05 -14.45
CA GLY A 62 -6.21 -6.43 -14.29
C GLY A 62 -6.03 -7.02 -12.88
N GLU A 63 -6.42 -8.28 -12.74
CA GLU A 63 -6.31 -9.02 -11.48
C GLU A 63 -5.01 -9.82 -11.43
N LYS A 64 -4.45 -9.99 -10.23
CA LYS A 64 -3.35 -10.92 -9.95
C LYS A 64 -3.64 -11.62 -8.63
N ARG A 65 -3.59 -12.96 -8.63
CA ARG A 65 -3.84 -13.74 -7.41
C ARG A 65 -2.62 -13.73 -6.50
N THR A 66 -2.81 -13.25 -5.27
CA THR A 66 -1.82 -13.23 -4.17
C THR A 66 -1.41 -14.63 -3.71
N GLU A 67 -2.31 -15.60 -3.81
CA GLU A 67 -2.14 -16.95 -3.27
C GLU A 67 -0.87 -17.66 -3.79
N ASN A 68 -0.57 -17.51 -5.08
CA ASN A 68 0.57 -18.17 -5.71
C ASN A 68 1.91 -17.62 -5.19
N ILE A 69 1.97 -16.32 -4.87
CA ILE A 69 3.17 -15.67 -4.34
C ILE A 69 3.42 -16.08 -2.89
N LEU A 70 2.35 -16.24 -2.09
CA LEU A 70 2.44 -16.61 -0.68
C LEU A 70 2.80 -18.09 -0.45
N GLN A 71 2.79 -18.92 -1.50
CA GLN A 71 3.13 -20.34 -1.42
C GLN A 71 4.54 -20.66 -1.93
N ASP A 72 5.20 -19.69 -2.57
CA ASP A 72 6.54 -19.86 -3.14
C ASP A 72 7.61 -19.40 -2.13
N GLU A 73 8.32 -20.36 -1.53
CA GLU A 73 9.35 -20.08 -0.53
C GLU A 73 10.53 -19.26 -1.07
N GLU A 74 10.87 -19.41 -2.35
CA GLU A 74 11.96 -18.67 -2.97
C GLU A 74 11.57 -17.21 -3.16
N ILE A 75 10.36 -16.96 -3.69
CA ILE A 75 9.81 -15.61 -3.82
C ILE A 75 9.70 -14.96 -2.44
N LEU A 76 9.18 -15.68 -1.43
CA LEU A 76 9.06 -15.16 -0.07
C LEU A 76 10.41 -14.79 0.54
N ARG A 77 11.45 -15.61 0.33
CA ARG A 77 12.81 -15.29 0.79
C ARG A 77 13.31 -13.99 0.15
N LYS A 78 13.17 -13.88 -1.17
CA LYS A 78 13.57 -12.70 -1.94
C LYS A 78 12.82 -11.43 -1.50
N VAL A 79 11.51 -11.55 -1.32
CA VAL A 79 10.63 -10.49 -0.78
C VAL A 79 11.09 -10.03 0.60
N ASN A 80 11.41 -10.96 1.50
CA ASN A 80 11.86 -10.63 2.84
C ASN A 80 13.23 -9.94 2.84
N GLU A 81 14.18 -10.42 2.04
CA GLU A 81 15.52 -9.85 1.93
C GLU A 81 15.48 -8.42 1.38
N ILE A 82 14.84 -8.23 0.22
CA ILE A 82 14.73 -6.92 -0.44
C ILE A 82 13.85 -5.97 0.39
N GLY A 83 12.75 -6.47 0.94
CA GLY A 83 11.86 -5.68 1.80
C GLY A 83 12.56 -5.15 3.04
N SER A 84 13.39 -5.98 3.68
CA SER A 84 14.20 -5.58 4.84
C SER A 84 15.24 -4.52 4.48
N GLU A 85 15.88 -4.66 3.31
CA GLU A 85 16.81 -3.66 2.77
C GLU A 85 16.11 -2.31 2.52
N CYS A 86 15.00 -2.34 1.78
CA CYS A 86 14.21 -1.15 1.48
C CYS A 86 13.73 -0.46 2.74
N LEU A 87 13.19 -1.21 3.71
CA LEU A 87 12.76 -0.63 4.97
C LEU A 87 13.92 0.03 5.73
N ARG A 88 15.09 -0.62 5.79
CA ARG A 88 16.26 -0.05 6.46
C ARG A 88 16.74 1.23 5.80
N ARG A 89 16.74 1.30 4.46
CA ARG A 89 17.05 2.52 3.70
C ARG A 89 16.01 3.62 3.94
N PHE A 90 14.73 3.27 3.87
CA PHE A 90 13.62 4.20 4.10
C PHE A 90 13.68 4.82 5.51
N MET A 91 14.06 4.02 6.52
CA MET A 91 14.19 4.52 7.89
C MET A 91 15.30 5.57 8.07
N ARG A 92 16.29 5.64 7.16
CA ARG A 92 17.34 6.67 7.17
C ARG A 92 16.87 7.99 6.56
N GLU A 93 16.01 7.92 5.55
CA GLU A 93 15.45 9.09 4.88
C GLU A 93 13.94 8.89 4.67
N LYS A 94 13.15 9.31 5.65
CA LYS A 94 11.70 9.16 5.64
C LYS A 94 11.06 10.31 4.87
N THR A 95 11.02 10.19 3.56
CA THR A 95 10.32 11.15 2.68
C THR A 95 9.42 10.41 1.71
N LEU A 96 8.41 11.11 1.17
CA LEU A 96 7.50 10.49 0.19
C LEU A 96 8.26 10.07 -1.08
N ARG A 97 9.28 10.84 -1.49
CA ARG A 97 10.15 10.50 -2.62
C ARG A 97 10.98 9.25 -2.33
N SER A 98 11.55 9.14 -1.14
CA SER A 98 12.27 7.95 -0.70
C SER A 98 11.35 6.72 -0.69
N PHE A 99 10.13 6.84 -0.15
CA PHE A 99 9.10 5.80 -0.20
C PHE A 99 8.86 5.32 -1.63
N ILE A 100 8.52 6.24 -2.54
CA ILE A 100 8.23 5.92 -3.96
C ILE A 100 9.42 5.24 -4.64
N SER A 101 10.63 5.78 -4.48
CA SER A 101 11.83 5.22 -5.14
C SER A 101 12.18 3.82 -4.62
N LEU A 102 12.00 3.57 -3.32
CA LEU A 102 12.24 2.27 -2.70
C LEU A 102 11.11 1.28 -3.01
N SER A 103 9.87 1.72 -3.14
CA SER A 103 8.76 0.89 -3.63
C SER A 103 8.99 0.42 -5.06
N TYR A 104 9.47 1.31 -5.95
CA TYR A 104 9.83 0.93 -7.31
C TYR A 104 11.00 -0.05 -7.36
N LEU A 105 12.05 0.19 -6.58
CA LEU A 105 13.17 -0.76 -6.44
C LEU A 105 12.67 -2.12 -5.95
N PHE A 106 11.86 -2.13 -4.89
CA PHE A 106 11.28 -3.37 -4.37
C PHE A 106 10.46 -4.12 -5.43
N ALA A 107 9.60 -3.40 -6.19
CA ALA A 107 8.79 -4.00 -7.25
C ALA A 107 9.66 -4.70 -8.31
N ARG A 108 10.70 -4.00 -8.79
CA ARG A 108 11.59 -4.48 -9.83
C ARG A 108 12.45 -5.65 -9.36
N GLU A 109 13.03 -5.55 -8.17
CA GLU A 109 13.99 -6.55 -7.69
C GLU A 109 13.29 -7.84 -7.20
N THR A 110 12.06 -7.75 -6.69
CA THR A 110 11.35 -8.94 -6.16
C THR A 110 10.81 -9.87 -7.26
N GLY A 111 10.52 -9.37 -8.46
CA GLY A 111 9.96 -10.16 -9.55
C GLY A 111 8.48 -10.56 -9.36
N ILE A 112 7.79 -9.98 -8.37
CA ILE A 112 6.37 -10.25 -8.11
C ILE A 112 5.43 -9.34 -8.92
N VAL A 113 5.99 -8.38 -9.65
CA VAL A 113 5.28 -7.38 -10.45
C VAL A 113 5.60 -7.62 -11.92
N ASP A 114 4.60 -7.46 -12.79
CA ASP A 114 4.75 -7.70 -14.22
C ASP A 114 5.61 -6.59 -14.87
N ASP A 115 6.46 -6.95 -15.83
CA ASP A 115 7.43 -6.02 -16.45
C ASP A 115 6.77 -4.78 -17.07
N GLU A 116 5.59 -4.95 -17.68
CA GLU A 116 4.77 -3.85 -18.21
C GLU A 116 4.51 -2.75 -17.15
N LEU A 117 4.18 -3.13 -15.92
CA LEU A 117 3.92 -2.16 -14.85
C LEU A 117 5.21 -1.48 -14.38
N ILE A 118 6.33 -2.21 -14.37
CA ILE A 118 7.65 -1.65 -14.06
C ILE A 118 8.06 -0.62 -15.10
N GLU A 119 7.81 -0.88 -16.38
CA GLU A 119 8.10 0.05 -17.47
C GLU A 119 7.29 1.34 -17.33
N ILE A 120 5.97 1.24 -17.18
CA ILE A 120 5.07 2.42 -17.02
C ILE A 120 5.49 3.27 -15.81
N VAL A 121 5.70 2.63 -14.64
CA VAL A 121 6.14 3.36 -13.45
C VAL A 121 7.51 4.00 -13.69
N GLY A 122 8.45 3.28 -14.29
CA GLY A 122 9.79 3.78 -14.60
C GLY A 122 9.77 5.00 -15.51
N GLU A 123 8.86 5.07 -16.49
CA GLU A 123 8.66 6.23 -17.36
C GLU A 123 8.20 7.46 -16.57
N ILE A 124 7.20 7.28 -15.70
CA ILE A 124 6.68 8.37 -14.87
C ILE A 124 7.75 8.88 -13.91
N LEU A 125 8.54 7.98 -13.29
CA LEU A 125 9.63 8.36 -12.41
C LEU A 125 10.74 9.14 -13.16
N ARG A 126 11.06 8.75 -14.40
CA ARG A 126 12.03 9.47 -15.25
C ARG A 126 11.58 10.89 -15.61
N LYS A 127 10.27 11.12 -15.72
CA LYS A 127 9.66 12.46 -15.88
C LYS A 127 9.63 13.27 -14.56
N GLY A 128 10.06 12.67 -13.44
CA GLY A 128 10.04 13.30 -12.11
C GLY A 128 8.73 13.13 -11.33
N GLY A 129 7.78 12.34 -11.87
CA GLY A 129 6.53 11.99 -11.22
C GLY A 129 6.73 11.02 -10.04
N MET A 130 5.66 10.82 -9.26
CA MET A 130 5.66 9.91 -8.11
C MET A 130 4.66 8.79 -8.35
N ALA A 131 5.11 7.64 -8.81
CA ALA A 131 4.25 6.48 -9.10
C ALA A 131 4.83 5.18 -8.54
N GLY A 132 3.96 4.21 -8.31
CA GLY A 132 4.31 2.88 -7.82
C GLY A 132 3.21 1.87 -8.10
N VAL A 133 3.49 0.59 -7.83
CA VAL A 133 2.51 -0.49 -7.98
C VAL A 133 1.82 -0.74 -6.65
N ALA A 134 0.49 -0.82 -6.66
CA ALA A 134 -0.28 -1.27 -5.50
C ALA A 134 -0.14 -2.79 -5.38
N MET A 135 0.61 -3.22 -4.36
CA MET A 135 1.00 -4.60 -4.19
C MET A 135 0.00 -5.36 -3.31
N ILE A 136 -0.39 -6.59 -3.64
CA ILE A 136 -0.04 -7.36 -4.85
C ILE A 136 -1.19 -7.22 -5.87
N GLY A 137 -0.90 -6.78 -7.09
CA GLY A 137 -1.93 -6.56 -8.10
C GLY A 137 -1.39 -5.96 -9.38
N ARG A 138 -2.27 -5.82 -10.39
CA ARG A 138 -1.97 -5.05 -11.61
C ARG A 138 -2.58 -3.65 -11.53
N THR A 139 -2.27 -2.91 -10.47
CA THR A 139 -2.72 -1.53 -10.29
C THR A 139 -1.53 -0.62 -10.08
N ILE A 140 -1.46 0.46 -10.85
CA ILE A 140 -0.46 1.51 -10.68
C ILE A 140 -1.14 2.69 -9.96
N PHE A 141 -0.47 3.24 -8.95
CA PHE A 141 -0.87 4.48 -8.33
C PHE A 141 0.11 5.60 -8.67
N GLN A 142 -0.40 6.82 -8.77
CA GLN A 142 0.39 8.03 -8.94
C GLN A 142 -0.05 9.08 -7.92
N ILE A 143 0.90 9.62 -7.16
CA ILE A 143 0.66 10.66 -6.17
C ILE A 143 0.93 12.02 -6.81
N ASN A 144 -0.03 12.93 -6.71
CA ASN A 144 0.10 14.33 -7.12
C ASN A 144 0.60 14.51 -8.58
N GLY A 145 0.03 13.75 -9.51
CA GLY A 145 0.32 13.85 -10.94
C GLY A 145 -0.74 13.15 -11.79
N ASN A 146 -0.68 13.32 -13.11
CA ASN A 146 -1.73 12.87 -14.04
C ASN A 146 -1.21 12.02 -15.21
N ASP A 147 0.08 11.68 -15.24
CA ASP A 147 0.73 10.90 -16.31
C ASP A 147 0.04 9.55 -16.58
N LEU A 148 -0.59 8.93 -15.57
CA LEU A 148 -1.34 7.68 -15.75
C LEU A 148 -2.47 7.77 -16.79
N ARG A 149 -3.00 8.96 -17.06
CA ARG A 149 -4.06 9.17 -18.06
C ARG A 149 -3.57 8.88 -19.49
N GLU A 150 -2.26 8.88 -19.73
CA GLU A 150 -1.69 8.47 -21.02
C GLU A 150 -1.86 6.97 -21.29
N TYR A 151 -2.11 6.16 -20.25
CA TYR A 151 -2.13 4.69 -20.31
C TYR A 151 -3.53 4.09 -20.14
N GLY A 152 -4.54 4.91 -19.79
CA GLY A 152 -5.92 4.44 -19.65
C GLY A 152 -6.80 5.31 -18.76
N GLU A 153 -7.99 4.80 -18.48
CA GLU A 153 -8.93 5.42 -17.56
C GLU A 153 -8.40 5.34 -16.12
N VAL A 154 -8.45 6.47 -15.40
CA VAL A 154 -7.92 6.57 -14.04
C VAL A 154 -9.03 6.86 -13.04
N PHE A 155 -8.95 6.19 -11.89
CA PHE A 155 -9.76 6.50 -10.71
C PHE A 155 -8.99 7.46 -9.82
N SER A 156 -9.63 8.54 -9.37
CA SER A 156 -9.00 9.54 -8.50
C SER A 156 -9.47 9.38 -7.05
N SER A 157 -8.51 9.47 -6.13
CA SER A 157 -8.70 9.48 -4.68
C SER A 157 -7.66 10.42 -4.04
N LYS A 158 -7.39 10.28 -2.75
CA LYS A 158 -6.35 11.02 -2.03
C LYS A 158 -5.77 10.21 -0.87
N ILE A 159 -4.55 10.56 -0.47
CA ILE A 159 -4.01 10.13 0.82
C ILE A 159 -4.94 10.66 1.91
N THR A 160 -5.44 9.77 2.77
CA THR A 160 -6.31 10.13 3.87
C THR A 160 -5.59 9.85 5.19
N ASN A 161 -5.32 10.90 5.97
CA ASN A 161 -4.62 10.79 7.26
C ASN A 161 -5.54 10.38 8.42
N THR A 162 -6.84 10.32 8.13
CA THR A 162 -7.88 9.87 9.05
C THR A 162 -7.97 8.34 9.00
N PRO A 163 -7.85 7.63 10.14
CA PRO A 163 -8.06 6.19 10.19
C PRO A 163 -9.54 5.82 10.00
N GLY A 164 -9.80 4.53 9.80
CA GLY A 164 -11.16 3.97 9.83
C GLY A 164 -11.95 4.44 11.06
N ARG A 165 -13.28 4.57 10.92
CA ARG A 165 -14.15 5.02 12.00
C ARG A 165 -15.30 4.04 12.17
N ILE A 166 -15.65 3.75 13.42
CA ILE A 166 -16.91 3.10 13.77
C ILE A 166 -17.89 4.23 14.07
N VAL A 167 -18.96 4.29 13.29
CA VAL A 167 -20.04 5.28 13.45
C VAL A 167 -21.34 4.54 13.71
N HIS A 168 -22.25 5.17 14.46
CA HIS A 168 -23.60 4.64 14.63
C HIS A 168 -24.47 5.05 13.43
N ASP A 169 -25.42 4.20 13.02
CA ASP A 169 -26.25 4.40 11.81
C ASP A 169 -26.94 5.78 11.74
N SER A 170 -27.27 6.36 12.89
CA SER A 170 -27.85 7.71 12.98
C SER A 170 -26.93 8.83 12.46
N GLU A 171 -25.61 8.61 12.37
CA GLU A 171 -24.63 9.60 11.92
C GLU A 171 -24.31 9.50 10.42
N ILE A 172 -24.58 8.35 9.79
CA ILE A 172 -24.27 8.08 8.37
C ILE A 172 -25.18 8.89 7.44
N SER A 173 -26.45 9.10 7.83
CA SER A 173 -27.45 9.81 7.02
C SER A 173 -27.19 11.33 6.84
N SER A 174 -26.13 11.86 7.46
CA SER A 174 -25.79 13.29 7.40
C SER A 174 -24.59 13.62 6.49
N LYS A 175 -23.94 12.62 5.90
CA LYS A 175 -22.64 12.75 5.20
C LYS A 175 -22.51 11.99 3.87
N ILE A 176 -23.59 11.41 3.36
CA ILE A 176 -23.70 10.86 2.00
C ILE A 176 -24.69 11.75 1.25
#